data_AF-A0A4Q3GS36-F1
#
_entry.id   AF-A0A4Q3GS36-F1
#
_cell.length_a   1.000
_cell.length_b   1.000
_cell.length_c   1.000
_cell.angle_alpha   90.00
_cell.angle_beta   90.00
_cell.angle_gamma   90.00
#
_symmetry.space_group_name_H-M   'P 1'
#
loop_
_entity.id
_entity.type
_entity.pdbx_description
1 polymer ?
#
loop_
_entity_poly.entity_id
_entity_poly.type
_entity_poly.pdbx_seq_one_letter_code
_entity_poly.pdbx_strand_id
1 'polypeptide(L)'
;VKDDVVNSTSAPVTLYPFALISRHGTPHIEGFYILHEGMIGVLGDQGLKEETYKAIEDKKVATYNVTNGWLGITDKYWATTLLPDTNAKLQASFRFNQTGTQKTYQADYLLDPQTVQPGATGTANARLFAGAKETPLVDAYDKQLNLNRFELLIDWGWFYFITKPMFWAIDWLFRLVGNFGIAILLVTVMIKAIFFPLANKSYASMAKMKMVQPEMMALKERFPDDKMKQQQEMMALYKREKINPVAGCLPILIQIPVFFALYKVLFVTIEMRHAPFFGWIKDLSAPDPTNLFNLFGLIPFDPTQLPVVGHFLVLGVWPIIMGITMWVQMKLNPAPPD
;
A
#
# COMPACT_ATOMS: atom_id res chain seq x y z
N VAL A 1 -23.55 -18.97 4.28
CA VAL A 1 -23.86 -20.26 4.92
C VAL A 1 -25.05 -20.01 5.84
N LYS A 2 -26.08 -20.84 5.74
CA LYS A 2 -27.28 -20.77 6.58
C LYS A 2 -27.37 -22.10 7.33
N ASP A 3 -27.36 -22.04 8.64
CA ASP A 3 -27.49 -23.20 9.52
C ASP A 3 -28.84 -23.13 10.23
N ASP A 4 -29.66 -24.18 10.08
CA ASP A 4 -30.96 -24.31 10.72
C ASP A 4 -30.91 -25.47 11.73
N VAL A 5 -31.34 -25.21 12.96
CA VAL A 5 -31.38 -26.20 14.05
C VAL A 5 -32.81 -26.33 14.56
N VAL A 6 -33.38 -27.53 14.40
CA VAL A 6 -34.72 -27.87 14.90
C VAL A 6 -34.62 -28.47 16.30
N ASN A 7 -35.23 -27.84 17.29
CA ASN A 7 -35.28 -28.40 18.64
C ASN A 7 -36.40 -29.44 18.76
N SER A 8 -36.05 -30.72 18.65
CA SER A 8 -36.99 -31.84 18.78
C SER A 8 -37.18 -32.33 20.24
N THR A 9 -36.59 -31.64 21.22
CA THR A 9 -36.66 -32.01 22.63
C THR A 9 -37.83 -31.33 23.35
N SER A 10 -38.09 -31.73 24.59
CA SER A 10 -39.13 -31.15 25.45
C SER A 10 -38.66 -29.93 26.27
N ALA A 11 -37.39 -29.52 26.15
CA ALA A 11 -36.82 -28.39 26.89
C ALA A 11 -36.17 -27.36 25.94
N PRO A 12 -36.06 -26.08 26.33
CA PRO A 12 -35.33 -25.09 25.54
C PRO A 12 -33.84 -25.46 25.41
N VAL A 13 -33.28 -25.26 24.21
CA VAL A 13 -31.85 -25.48 23.93
C VAL A 13 -31.20 -24.14 23.61
N THR A 14 -30.13 -23.80 24.31
CA THR A 14 -29.33 -22.59 24.05
C THR A 14 -28.12 -22.94 23.21
N LEU A 15 -27.97 -22.28 22.06
CA LEU A 15 -26.87 -22.47 21.13
C LEU A 15 -26.05 -21.19 21.00
N TYR A 16 -24.77 -21.33 20.68
CA TYR A 16 -23.86 -20.22 20.44
C TYR A 16 -23.32 -20.32 19.01
N PRO A 17 -23.92 -19.61 18.04
CA PRO A 17 -23.40 -19.61 16.69
C PRO A 17 -21.98 -19.03 16.65
N PHE A 18 -21.08 -19.69 15.94
CA PHE A 18 -19.70 -19.27 15.79
C PHE A 18 -19.22 -19.50 14.36
N ALA A 19 -18.16 -18.80 13.97
CA ALA A 19 -17.41 -19.12 12.77
C ALA A 19 -15.93 -18.89 13.02
N LEU A 20 -15.08 -19.64 12.32
CA LEU A 20 -13.63 -19.51 12.42
C LEU A 20 -12.97 -19.67 11.05
N ILE A 21 -11.83 -19.00 10.91
CA ILE A 21 -10.85 -19.21 9.85
C ILE A 21 -9.59 -19.71 10.53
N SER A 22 -9.07 -20.85 10.09
CA SER A 22 -7.83 -21.41 10.59
C SER A 22 -6.80 -21.49 9.46
N ARG A 23 -5.59 -21.00 9.73
CA ARG A 23 -4.43 -21.13 8.86
C ARG A 23 -3.39 -22.00 9.56
N HIS A 24 -3.04 -23.10 8.91
CA HIS A 24 -2.04 -24.04 9.40
C HIS A 24 -0.68 -23.77 8.75
N GLY A 25 0.37 -23.71 9.57
CA GLY A 25 1.70 -23.32 9.16
C GLY A 25 1.88 -21.80 9.13
N THR A 26 3.13 -21.36 9.19
CA THR A 26 3.50 -19.96 8.99
C THR A 26 3.66 -19.72 7.48
N PRO A 27 2.87 -18.83 6.87
CA PRO A 27 3.00 -18.53 5.44
C PRO A 27 4.32 -17.81 5.16
N HIS A 28 4.80 -17.92 3.92
CA HIS A 28 5.80 -16.99 3.42
C HIS A 28 5.15 -15.61 3.28
N ILE A 29 5.74 -14.61 3.93
CA ILE A 29 5.32 -13.21 3.83
C ILE A 29 6.37 -12.44 3.03
N GLU A 30 5.93 -11.42 2.30
CA GLU A 30 6.82 -10.51 1.58
C GLU A 30 7.59 -9.61 2.56
N GLY A 31 6.99 -9.30 3.72
CA GLY A 31 7.67 -8.61 4.82
C GLY A 31 8.00 -7.13 4.54
N PHE A 32 7.30 -6.51 3.60
CA PHE A 32 7.47 -5.08 3.30
C PHE A 32 6.73 -4.21 4.31
N TYR A 33 7.40 -3.15 4.80
CA TYR A 33 6.80 -2.18 5.74
C TYR A 33 5.57 -1.43 5.19
N ILE A 34 5.37 -1.47 3.87
CA ILE A 34 4.22 -0.88 3.18
C ILE A 34 3.10 -1.89 2.94
N LEU A 35 3.08 -3.04 3.59
CA LEU A 35 2.04 -4.04 3.42
C LEU A 35 1.81 -4.76 4.74
N HIS A 36 0.55 -4.80 5.18
CA HIS A 36 0.15 -5.70 6.25
C HIS A 36 -0.15 -7.11 5.73
N GLU A 37 0.44 -8.12 6.39
CA GLU A 37 0.16 -9.54 6.21
C GLU A 37 0.00 -10.18 7.59
N GLY A 38 -1.11 -10.88 7.81
CA GLY A 38 -1.45 -11.39 9.13
C GLY A 38 -2.95 -11.36 9.42
N MET A 39 -3.27 -11.23 10.70
CA MET A 39 -4.65 -11.10 11.16
C MET A 39 -5.12 -9.67 10.91
N ILE A 40 -6.35 -9.52 10.42
CA ILE A 40 -6.93 -8.22 10.10
C ILE A 40 -8.42 -8.19 10.43
N GLY A 41 -8.95 -7.04 10.82
CA GLY A 41 -10.39 -6.84 10.96
C GLY A 41 -10.74 -5.41 11.33
N VAL A 42 -11.96 -4.96 10.99
CA VAL A 42 -12.54 -3.75 11.57
C VAL A 42 -13.50 -4.20 12.67
N LEU A 43 -13.18 -3.86 13.92
CA LEU A 43 -13.90 -4.37 15.09
C LEU A 43 -14.78 -3.27 15.71
N GLY A 44 -15.93 -3.04 15.09
CA GLY A 44 -16.89 -2.02 15.52
C GLY A 44 -16.28 -0.62 15.56
N ASP A 45 -16.54 0.10 16.65
CA ASP A 45 -16.01 1.45 16.89
C ASP A 45 -14.52 1.47 17.22
N GLN A 46 -13.93 0.31 17.56
CA GLN A 46 -12.50 0.21 17.82
C GLN A 46 -11.64 0.32 16.56
N GLY A 47 -12.28 0.33 15.38
CA GLY A 47 -11.65 0.52 14.09
C GLY A 47 -10.84 -0.68 13.60
N LEU A 48 -9.95 -0.40 12.65
CA LEU A 48 -9.05 -1.38 12.04
C LEU A 48 -8.08 -1.92 13.09
N LYS A 49 -7.95 -3.25 13.14
CA LYS A 49 -6.96 -4.01 13.89
C LYS A 49 -6.14 -4.84 12.92
N GLU A 50 -4.84 -4.68 13.03
CA GLU A 50 -3.83 -5.38 12.23
C GLU A 50 -2.86 -6.02 13.21
N GLU A 51 -2.84 -7.35 13.25
CA GLU A 51 -1.93 -8.12 14.09
C GLU A 51 -1.05 -8.97 13.18
N THR A 52 0.25 -8.69 13.18
CA THR A 52 1.21 -9.49 12.42
C THR A 52 1.27 -10.91 13.00
N TYR A 53 1.73 -11.88 12.20
CA TYR A 53 1.94 -13.25 12.68
C TYR A 53 2.81 -13.31 13.94
N LYS A 54 3.88 -12.52 13.97
CA LYS A 54 4.75 -12.42 15.14
C LYS A 54 4.05 -11.83 16.36
N ALA A 55 3.28 -10.76 16.18
CA ALA A 55 2.56 -10.12 17.28
C ALA A 55 1.53 -11.07 17.93
N ILE A 56 0.79 -11.85 17.13
CA ILE A 56 -0.19 -12.80 17.68
C ILE A 56 0.48 -14.04 18.28
N GLU A 57 1.65 -14.46 17.78
CA GLU A 57 2.47 -15.49 18.41
C GLU A 57 2.89 -15.12 19.84
N ASP A 58 3.23 -13.85 20.06
CA ASP A 58 3.61 -13.35 21.37
C ASP A 58 2.38 -13.18 22.29
N LYS A 59 1.29 -12.60 21.78
CA LYS A 59 0.05 -12.36 22.55
C LYS A 59 -0.74 -13.64 22.87
N LYS A 60 -0.61 -14.69 22.06
CA LYS A 60 -1.42 -15.94 22.05
C LYS A 60 -2.90 -15.76 21.75
N VAL A 61 -3.55 -14.78 22.36
CA VAL A 61 -4.96 -14.46 22.13
C VAL A 61 -5.18 -12.96 22.25
N ALA A 62 -6.00 -12.42 21.34
CA ALA A 62 -6.54 -11.08 21.43
C ALA A 62 -8.05 -11.15 21.22
N THR A 63 -8.84 -10.66 22.18
CA THR A 63 -10.30 -10.78 22.17
C THR A 63 -10.95 -9.41 22.25
N TYR A 64 -12.05 -9.26 21.52
CA TYR A 64 -12.79 -8.01 21.35
C TYR A 64 -14.29 -8.30 21.39
N ASN A 65 -15.01 -7.66 22.30
CA ASN A 65 -16.47 -7.69 22.32
C ASN A 65 -16.98 -6.45 21.59
N VAL A 66 -17.57 -6.64 20.41
CA VAL A 66 -17.97 -5.54 19.53
C VAL A 66 -19.31 -5.83 18.87
N THR A 67 -19.87 -4.81 18.22
CA THR A 67 -20.98 -4.92 17.27
C THR A 67 -20.49 -4.35 15.95
N ASN A 68 -21.05 -4.80 14.82
CA ASN A 68 -20.69 -4.29 13.49
C ASN A 68 -19.19 -4.44 13.17
N GLY A 69 -18.69 -5.68 13.23
CA GLY A 69 -17.29 -5.97 12.93
C GLY A 69 -17.10 -7.16 12.01
N TRP A 70 -15.96 -7.18 11.32
CA TRP A 70 -15.49 -8.30 10.51
C TRP A 70 -14.03 -8.59 10.85
N LEU A 71 -13.58 -9.82 10.63
CA LEU A 71 -12.22 -10.23 10.91
C LEU A 71 -11.77 -11.41 10.07
N GLY A 72 -10.47 -11.59 9.92
CA GLY A 72 -9.90 -12.66 9.13
C GLY A 72 -8.39 -12.62 9.04
N ILE A 73 -7.87 -13.17 7.94
CA ILE A 73 -6.46 -13.27 7.63
C ILE A 73 -6.25 -12.72 6.21
N THR A 74 -5.23 -11.88 6.04
CA THR A 74 -4.89 -11.22 4.77
C THR A 74 -3.44 -11.50 4.39
N ASP A 75 -3.23 -11.66 3.09
CA ASP A 75 -1.94 -11.72 2.41
C ASP A 75 -1.83 -10.53 1.44
N LYS A 76 -0.71 -10.42 0.70
CA LYS A 76 -0.54 -9.37 -0.32
C LYS A 76 -1.77 -9.16 -1.23
N TYR A 77 -2.27 -10.22 -1.85
CA TYR A 77 -3.35 -10.15 -2.84
C TYR A 77 -4.63 -10.91 -2.50
N TRP A 78 -4.59 -11.78 -1.49
CA TRP A 78 -5.73 -12.62 -1.10
C TRP A 78 -6.11 -12.35 0.34
N ALA A 79 -7.36 -12.63 0.66
CA ALA A 79 -7.81 -12.66 2.05
C ALA A 79 -8.93 -13.65 2.24
N THR A 80 -9.06 -14.09 3.48
CA THR A 80 -10.20 -14.84 3.98
C THR A 80 -10.74 -14.10 5.19
N THR A 81 -12.01 -13.66 5.17
CA THR A 81 -12.63 -12.90 6.26
C THR A 81 -14.05 -13.37 6.57
N LEU A 82 -14.36 -13.39 7.86
CA LEU A 82 -15.68 -13.62 8.41
C LEU A 82 -16.47 -12.31 8.42
N LEU A 83 -17.68 -12.35 7.87
CA LEU A 83 -18.56 -11.20 7.66
C LEU A 83 -19.90 -11.41 8.40
N PRO A 84 -19.93 -11.40 9.74
CA PRO A 84 -21.17 -11.55 10.49
C PRO A 84 -22.17 -10.41 10.17
N ASP A 85 -23.42 -10.55 10.60
CA ASP A 85 -24.41 -9.49 10.44
C ASP A 85 -23.99 -8.22 11.21
N THR A 86 -24.21 -7.06 10.61
CA THR A 86 -23.72 -5.77 11.12
C THR A 86 -24.35 -5.39 12.46
N ASN A 87 -25.53 -5.93 12.76
CA ASN A 87 -26.24 -5.69 14.02
C ASN A 87 -25.92 -6.75 15.09
N ALA A 88 -25.17 -7.81 14.75
CA ALA A 88 -24.85 -8.87 15.68
C ALA A 88 -23.79 -8.42 16.69
N LYS A 89 -24.01 -8.77 17.95
CA LYS A 89 -22.97 -8.69 18.98
C LYS A 89 -22.07 -9.90 18.85
N LEU A 90 -20.77 -9.65 18.81
CA LEU A 90 -19.77 -10.66 18.57
C LEU A 90 -18.61 -10.54 19.56
N GLN A 91 -18.21 -11.67 20.11
CA GLN A 91 -16.91 -11.86 20.73
C GLN A 91 -15.94 -12.32 19.63
N ALA A 92 -15.24 -11.37 19.04
CA ALA A 92 -14.19 -11.60 18.05
C ALA A 92 -12.87 -11.94 18.72
N SER A 93 -12.11 -12.88 18.15
CA SER A 93 -10.79 -13.24 18.63
C SER A 93 -9.81 -13.51 17.50
N PHE A 94 -8.57 -13.08 17.72
CA PHE A 94 -7.40 -13.62 17.04
C PHE A 94 -6.67 -14.56 18.00
N ARG A 95 -6.25 -15.73 17.51
CA ARG A 95 -5.60 -16.75 18.33
C ARG A 95 -4.41 -17.34 17.60
N PHE A 96 -3.41 -17.70 18.39
CA PHE A 96 -2.29 -18.51 17.96
C PHE A 96 -2.21 -19.74 18.85
N ASN A 97 -2.13 -20.91 18.22
CA ASN A 97 -1.88 -22.18 18.87
C ASN A 97 -0.69 -22.87 18.20
N GLN A 98 0.08 -23.62 19.00
CA GLN A 98 1.16 -24.44 18.48
C GLN A 98 1.07 -25.83 19.10
N THR A 99 1.02 -26.85 18.24
CA THR A 99 1.04 -28.26 18.65
C THR A 99 2.25 -28.93 18.02
N GLY A 100 3.26 -29.24 18.84
CA GLY A 100 4.57 -29.68 18.35
C GLY A 100 5.21 -28.61 17.46
N THR A 101 5.49 -28.95 16.21
CA THR A 101 6.04 -28.04 15.19
C THR A 101 4.97 -27.30 14.39
N GLN A 102 3.70 -27.71 14.49
CA GLN A 102 2.62 -27.13 13.71
C GLN A 102 2.09 -25.86 14.39
N LYS A 103 2.35 -24.71 13.77
CA LYS A 103 1.76 -23.43 14.13
C LYS A 103 0.39 -23.28 13.49
N THR A 104 -0.58 -22.73 14.21
CA THR A 104 -1.93 -22.47 13.71
C THR A 104 -2.37 -21.07 14.14
N TYR A 105 -2.81 -20.28 13.17
CA TYR A 105 -3.35 -18.93 13.37
C TYR A 105 -4.85 -18.95 13.09
N GLN A 106 -5.64 -18.34 13.96
CA GLN A 106 -7.09 -18.40 13.88
C GLN A 106 -7.72 -17.02 14.07
N ALA A 107 -8.71 -16.71 13.23
CA ALA A 107 -9.64 -15.60 13.43
C ALA A 107 -11.03 -16.21 13.64
N ASP A 108 -11.68 -15.92 14.75
CA ASP A 108 -12.98 -16.48 15.10
C ASP A 108 -13.92 -15.44 15.72
N TYR A 109 -15.22 -15.65 15.57
CA TYR A 109 -16.21 -14.95 16.38
C TYR A 109 -17.17 -15.94 17.04
N LEU A 110 -17.70 -15.53 18.20
CA LEU A 110 -18.83 -16.16 18.88
C LEU A 110 -19.96 -15.13 18.98
N LEU A 111 -21.18 -15.49 18.57
CA LEU A 111 -22.36 -14.65 18.71
C LEU A 111 -23.03 -14.84 20.08
N ASP A 112 -23.90 -13.90 20.41
CA ASP A 112 -24.79 -14.01 21.57
C ASP A 112 -25.61 -15.32 21.55
N PRO A 113 -25.95 -15.87 22.73
CA PRO A 113 -26.72 -17.10 22.83
C PRO A 113 -28.09 -16.97 22.16
N GLN A 114 -28.45 -17.98 21.37
CA GLN A 114 -29.76 -18.13 20.78
C GLN A 114 -30.50 -19.30 21.43
N THR A 115 -31.58 -19.00 22.15
CA THR A 115 -32.44 -20.02 22.78
C THR A 115 -33.52 -20.48 21.81
N VAL A 116 -33.51 -21.75 21.44
CA VAL A 116 -34.50 -22.40 20.58
C VAL A 116 -35.49 -23.15 21.46
N GLN A 117 -36.76 -22.73 21.42
CA GLN A 117 -37.85 -23.36 22.18
C GLN A 117 -38.19 -24.76 21.64
N PRO A 118 -38.78 -25.66 22.45
CA PRO A 118 -39.27 -26.96 21.99
C PRO A 118 -40.14 -26.85 20.73
N GLY A 119 -39.86 -27.67 19.72
CA GLY A 119 -40.55 -27.67 18.41
C GLY A 119 -40.22 -26.49 17.49
N ALA A 120 -39.43 -25.51 17.94
CA ALA A 120 -39.02 -24.38 17.12
C ALA A 120 -37.74 -24.67 16.31
N THR A 121 -37.48 -23.85 15.30
CA THR A 121 -36.24 -23.85 14.53
C THR A 121 -35.46 -22.56 14.81
N GLY A 122 -34.20 -22.69 15.19
CA GLY A 122 -33.25 -21.58 15.24
C GLY A 122 -32.45 -21.50 13.95
N THR A 123 -32.26 -20.31 13.41
CA THR A 123 -31.44 -20.07 12.22
C THR A 123 -30.25 -19.19 12.58
N ALA A 124 -29.07 -19.53 12.06
CA ALA A 124 -27.88 -18.69 12.08
C ALA A 124 -27.34 -18.49 10.66
N ASN A 125 -27.01 -17.24 10.32
CA ASN A 125 -26.41 -16.90 9.04
C ASN A 125 -24.94 -16.52 9.25
N ALA A 126 -24.05 -17.13 8.48
CA ALA A 126 -22.63 -16.77 8.43
C ALA A 126 -22.25 -16.41 7.00
N ARG A 127 -21.53 -15.31 6.83
CA ARG A 127 -20.95 -14.91 5.54
C ARG A 127 -19.43 -14.95 5.64
N LEU A 128 -18.80 -15.35 4.54
CA LEU A 128 -17.36 -15.50 4.41
C LEU A 128 -16.96 -14.87 3.08
N PHE A 129 -15.91 -14.06 3.09
CA PHE A 129 -15.17 -13.71 1.89
C PHE A 129 -13.90 -14.57 1.86
N ALA A 130 -13.62 -15.19 0.72
CA ALA A 130 -12.40 -15.97 0.51
C ALA A 130 -11.98 -15.81 -0.95
N GLY A 131 -11.00 -14.95 -1.23
CA GLY A 131 -10.65 -14.64 -2.61
C GLY A 131 -9.61 -13.55 -2.78
N ALA A 132 -9.43 -13.16 -4.04
CA ALA A 132 -8.58 -12.06 -4.44
C ALA A 132 -9.18 -10.73 -3.99
N LYS A 133 -8.34 -9.82 -3.50
CA LYS A 133 -8.74 -8.49 -3.03
C LYS A 133 -8.96 -7.51 -4.20
N GLU A 134 -9.88 -7.85 -5.10
CA GLU A 134 -10.29 -6.97 -6.19
C GLU A 134 -11.01 -5.75 -5.64
N THR A 135 -10.47 -4.57 -5.88
CA THR A 135 -10.95 -3.32 -5.30
C THR A 135 -12.42 -3.05 -5.62
N PRO A 136 -12.90 -3.17 -6.88
CA PRO A 136 -14.30 -2.95 -7.18
C PRO A 136 -15.24 -3.96 -6.49
N LEU A 137 -14.78 -5.20 -6.29
CA LEU A 137 -15.57 -6.25 -5.64
C LEU A 137 -15.68 -5.99 -4.13
N VAL A 138 -14.57 -5.66 -3.48
CA VAL A 138 -14.53 -5.32 -2.05
C VAL A 138 -15.39 -4.08 -1.78
N ASP A 139 -15.22 -3.01 -2.56
CA ASP A 139 -16.04 -1.78 -2.44
C ASP A 139 -17.53 -2.06 -2.72
N ALA A 140 -17.85 -3.02 -3.60
CA ALA A 140 -19.24 -3.42 -3.86
C ALA A 140 -19.86 -4.18 -2.68
N TYR A 141 -19.14 -5.15 -2.11
CA TYR A 141 -19.62 -5.89 -0.94
C TYR A 141 -19.76 -5.00 0.29
N ASP A 142 -18.82 -4.07 0.50
CA ASP A 142 -18.91 -3.07 1.57
C ASP A 142 -20.26 -2.33 1.52
N LYS A 143 -20.61 -1.78 0.35
CA LYS A 143 -21.86 -1.04 0.13
C LYS A 143 -23.11 -1.92 0.16
N GLN A 144 -23.10 -3.06 -0.52
CA GLN A 144 -24.28 -3.93 -0.66
C GLN A 144 -24.68 -4.58 0.66
N LEU A 145 -23.69 -4.96 1.48
CA LEU A 145 -23.91 -5.63 2.75
C LEU A 145 -23.84 -4.64 3.94
N ASN A 146 -23.63 -3.35 3.66
CA ASN A 146 -23.48 -2.28 4.64
C ASN A 146 -22.41 -2.60 5.71
N LEU A 147 -21.27 -3.13 5.26
CA LEU A 147 -20.19 -3.55 6.15
C LEU A 147 -19.49 -2.34 6.77
N ASN A 148 -18.81 -2.56 7.89
CA ASN A 148 -18.02 -1.52 8.55
C ASN A 148 -16.65 -1.40 7.89
N ARG A 149 -16.53 -0.48 6.93
CA ARG A 149 -15.26 -0.11 6.29
C ARG A 149 -14.50 -1.31 5.73
N PHE A 150 -15.19 -2.20 5.02
CA PHE A 150 -14.61 -3.41 4.46
C PHE A 150 -13.58 -3.13 3.35
N GLU A 151 -13.60 -1.93 2.77
CA GLU A 151 -12.56 -1.42 1.88
C GLU A 151 -11.15 -1.39 2.52
N LEU A 152 -11.08 -1.38 3.85
CA LEU A 152 -9.81 -1.46 4.61
C LEU A 152 -9.19 -2.86 4.60
N LEU A 153 -9.84 -3.86 3.98
CA LEU A 153 -9.21 -5.13 3.67
C LEU A 153 -8.02 -4.97 2.71
N ILE A 154 -8.06 -3.94 1.88
CA ILE A 154 -6.94 -3.51 1.04
C ILE A 154 -6.17 -2.45 1.84
N ASP A 155 -4.90 -2.72 2.12
CA ASP A 155 -4.03 -1.79 2.83
C ASP A 155 -3.68 -0.62 1.90
N TRP A 156 -4.45 0.47 2.00
CA TRP A 156 -4.24 1.71 1.24
C TRP A 156 -3.11 2.59 1.80
N GLY A 157 -2.56 2.22 2.96
CA GLY A 157 -1.53 2.97 3.68
C GLY A 157 -2.02 4.30 4.24
N TRP A 158 -1.09 5.05 4.83
CA TRP A 158 -1.39 6.32 5.49
C TRP A 158 -1.92 7.39 4.54
N PHE A 159 -1.46 7.40 3.29
CA PHE A 159 -1.90 8.34 2.25
C PHE A 159 -3.13 7.84 1.48
N TYR A 160 -4.09 7.18 2.16
CA TYR A 160 -5.28 6.58 1.53
C TYR A 160 -6.09 7.58 0.69
N PHE A 161 -6.10 8.85 1.10
CA PHE A 161 -6.76 9.96 0.40
C PHE A 161 -6.08 10.34 -0.94
N ILE A 162 -4.87 9.85 -1.19
CA ILE A 162 -4.17 9.97 -2.49
C ILE A 162 -4.20 8.63 -3.23
N THR A 163 -3.94 7.51 -2.53
CA THR A 163 -3.86 6.18 -3.16
C THR A 163 -5.20 5.72 -3.72
N LYS A 164 -6.31 5.86 -2.99
CA LYS A 164 -7.63 5.44 -3.49
C LYS A 164 -8.06 6.23 -4.74
N PRO A 165 -8.03 7.58 -4.75
CA PRO A 165 -8.38 8.34 -5.96
C PRO A 165 -7.44 8.05 -7.13
N MET A 166 -6.16 7.81 -6.86
CA MET A 166 -5.21 7.45 -7.92
C MET A 166 -5.50 6.07 -8.50
N PHE A 167 -5.82 5.07 -7.68
CA PHE A 167 -6.28 3.78 -8.18
C PHE A 167 -7.54 3.94 -9.06
N TRP A 168 -8.54 4.70 -8.59
CA TRP A 168 -9.75 4.95 -9.39
C TRP A 168 -9.44 5.65 -10.72
N ALA A 169 -8.52 6.60 -10.75
CA ALA A 169 -8.08 7.25 -11.98
C ALA A 169 -7.40 6.25 -12.94
N ILE A 170 -6.53 5.38 -12.41
CA ILE A 170 -5.86 4.33 -13.19
C ILE A 170 -6.88 3.31 -13.71
N ASP A 171 -7.78 2.79 -12.88
CA ASP A 171 -8.82 1.83 -13.28
C ASP A 171 -9.77 2.44 -14.33
N TRP A 172 -10.18 3.69 -14.14
CA TRP A 172 -11.01 4.40 -15.12
C TRP A 172 -10.31 4.55 -16.46
N LEU A 173 -9.03 4.96 -16.48
CA LEU A 173 -8.25 5.04 -17.71
C LEU A 173 -8.00 3.67 -18.32
N PHE A 174 -7.76 2.65 -17.51
CA PHE A 174 -7.62 1.27 -17.97
C PHE A 174 -8.88 0.78 -18.70
N ARG A 175 -10.07 1.07 -18.17
CA ARG A 175 -11.34 0.74 -18.85
C ARG A 175 -11.50 1.43 -20.21
N LEU A 176 -10.79 2.54 -20.44
CA LEU A 176 -10.78 3.25 -21.72
C LEU A 176 -9.73 2.72 -22.70
N VAL A 177 -8.52 2.39 -22.23
CA VAL A 177 -7.37 2.06 -23.09
C VAL A 177 -7.03 0.57 -23.13
N GLY A 178 -7.52 -0.23 -22.18
CA GLY A 178 -7.29 -1.67 -22.07
C GLY A 178 -5.88 -2.09 -21.62
N ASN A 179 -5.03 -1.16 -21.17
CA ASN A 179 -3.65 -1.44 -20.76
C ASN A 179 -3.26 -0.61 -19.53
N PHE A 180 -2.92 -1.27 -18.42
CA PHE A 180 -2.61 -0.60 -17.16
C PHE A 180 -1.35 0.26 -17.24
N GLY A 181 -0.33 -0.14 -17.99
CA GLY A 181 0.87 0.67 -18.14
C GLY A 181 0.61 1.98 -18.91
N ILE A 182 -0.23 1.93 -19.95
CA ILE A 182 -0.69 3.15 -20.63
C ILE A 182 -1.53 4.01 -19.69
N ALA A 183 -2.44 3.42 -18.91
CA ALA A 183 -3.22 4.14 -17.92
C ALA A 183 -2.33 4.88 -16.89
N ILE A 184 -1.28 4.23 -16.38
CA ILE A 184 -0.29 4.84 -15.47
C ILE A 184 0.43 6.01 -16.13
N LEU A 185 0.83 5.89 -17.40
CA LEU A 185 1.45 6.99 -18.15
C LEU A 185 0.50 8.19 -18.27
N LEU A 186 -0.76 7.94 -18.62
CA LEU A 186 -1.78 8.99 -18.73
C LEU A 186 -2.03 9.68 -17.38
N VAL A 187 -2.15 8.92 -16.28
CA VAL A 187 -2.23 9.48 -14.92
C VAL A 187 -1.01 10.33 -14.61
N THR A 188 0.19 9.87 -14.97
CA THR A 188 1.43 10.62 -14.74
C THR A 188 1.41 11.96 -15.49
N VAL A 189 0.94 11.98 -16.74
CA VAL A 189 0.79 13.23 -17.52
C VAL A 189 -0.25 14.15 -16.89
N MET A 190 -1.41 13.62 -16.46
CA MET A 190 -2.45 14.41 -15.80
C MET A 190 -1.95 15.04 -14.50
N ILE A 191 -1.26 14.27 -13.66
CA ILE A 191 -0.65 14.76 -12.42
C ILE A 191 0.37 15.86 -12.73
N LYS A 192 1.24 15.66 -13.73
CA LYS A 192 2.20 16.69 -14.16
C LYS A 192 1.51 17.95 -14.67
N ALA A 193 0.39 17.83 -15.38
CA ALA A 193 -0.39 18.97 -15.85
C ALA A 193 -1.00 19.76 -14.68
N ILE A 194 -1.55 19.07 -13.68
CA ILE A 194 -2.10 19.71 -12.46
C ILE A 194 -1.00 20.46 -11.71
N PHE A 195 0.20 19.87 -11.58
CA PHE A 195 1.34 20.50 -10.91
C PHE A 195 2.17 21.42 -11.81
N PHE A 196 1.82 21.56 -13.08
CA PHE A 196 2.58 22.36 -14.05
C PHE A 196 2.76 23.83 -13.62
N PRO A 197 1.73 24.54 -13.11
CA PRO A 197 1.91 25.94 -12.67
C PRO A 197 2.95 26.07 -11.55
N LEU A 198 2.99 25.08 -10.65
CA LEU A 198 3.95 25.04 -9.56
C LEU A 198 5.36 24.70 -10.08
N ALA A 199 5.47 23.69 -10.93
CA ALA A 199 6.73 23.30 -11.57
C ALA A 199 7.32 24.49 -12.36
N ASN A 200 6.49 25.21 -13.12
CA ASN A 200 6.92 26.39 -13.88
C ASN A 200 7.48 27.50 -12.97
N LYS A 201 6.85 27.77 -11.83
CA LYS A 201 7.38 28.72 -10.83
C LYS A 201 8.73 28.27 -10.26
N SER A 202 8.88 26.96 -10.01
CA SER A 202 10.14 26.38 -9.55
C SER A 202 11.26 26.53 -10.59
N TYR A 203 10.96 26.22 -11.87
CA TYR A 203 11.89 26.42 -12.98
C TYR A 203 12.30 27.88 -13.16
N ALA A 204 11.37 28.82 -13.04
CA ALA A 204 11.68 30.25 -13.08
C ALA A 204 12.63 30.67 -11.94
N SER A 205 12.45 30.15 -10.73
CA SER A 205 13.36 30.42 -9.60
C SER A 205 14.76 29.83 -9.84
N MET A 206 14.84 28.60 -10.36
CA MET A 206 16.11 27.95 -10.70
C MET A 206 16.86 28.67 -11.81
N ALA A 207 16.15 29.16 -12.84
CA ALA A 207 16.74 29.95 -13.91
C ALA A 207 17.39 31.24 -13.37
N LYS A 208 16.72 31.95 -12.44
CA LYS A 208 17.31 33.12 -11.77
C LYS A 208 18.52 32.76 -10.91
N MET A 209 18.45 31.64 -10.19
CA MET A 209 19.57 31.14 -9.40
C MET A 209 20.82 30.87 -10.26
N LYS A 210 20.62 30.34 -11.47
CA LYS A 210 21.70 30.16 -12.46
C LYS A 210 22.31 31.49 -12.91
N MET A 211 21.50 32.53 -13.09
CA MET A 211 22.00 33.86 -13.51
C MET A 211 22.85 34.54 -12.43
N VAL A 212 22.51 34.35 -11.15
CA VAL A 212 23.24 34.98 -10.02
C VAL A 212 24.43 34.14 -9.54
N GLN A 213 24.63 32.94 -10.09
CA GLN A 213 25.73 32.05 -9.74
C GLN A 213 27.13 32.71 -9.78
N PRO A 214 27.50 33.53 -10.80
CA PRO A 214 28.79 34.24 -10.78
C PRO A 214 28.90 35.26 -9.63
N GLU A 215 27.81 35.96 -9.28
CA GLU A 215 27.81 36.88 -8.14
C GLU A 215 27.98 36.14 -6.80
N MET A 216 27.37 34.96 -6.68
CA MET A 216 27.55 34.10 -5.50
C MET A 216 28.99 33.60 -5.36
N MET A 217 29.65 33.24 -6.47
CA MET A 217 31.06 32.85 -6.47
C MET A 217 31.97 34.02 -6.09
N ALA A 218 31.72 35.21 -6.66
CA ALA A 218 32.46 36.41 -6.29
C ALA A 218 32.29 36.77 -4.80
N LEU A 219 31.11 36.52 -4.22
CA LEU A 219 30.88 36.71 -2.79
C LEU A 219 31.66 35.70 -1.93
N LYS A 220 31.72 34.43 -2.35
CA LYS A 220 32.55 33.39 -1.73
C LYS A 220 34.03 33.78 -1.72
N GLU A 221 34.53 34.30 -2.83
CA GLU A 221 35.93 34.74 -2.96
C GLU A 221 36.25 36.00 -2.14
N ARG A 222 35.28 36.90 -1.95
CA ARG A 222 35.45 38.12 -1.13
C ARG A 222 35.49 37.86 0.37
N PHE A 223 34.81 36.81 0.84
CA PHE A 223 34.70 36.49 2.27
C PHE A 223 34.99 35.00 2.55
N PRO A 224 36.21 34.50 2.28
CA PRO A 224 36.54 33.08 2.42
C PRO A 224 36.51 32.60 3.89
N ASP A 225 36.89 33.46 4.83
CA ASP A 225 37.02 33.11 6.25
C ASP A 225 35.81 33.52 7.12
N ASP A 226 34.89 34.34 6.58
CA ASP A 226 33.73 34.88 7.31
C ASP A 226 32.42 34.28 6.79
N LYS A 227 32.15 33.03 7.21
CA LYS A 227 30.93 32.29 6.85
C LYS A 227 29.64 33.01 7.24
N MET A 228 29.67 33.79 8.32
CA MET A 228 28.49 34.50 8.81
C MET A 228 28.15 35.65 7.86
N LYS A 229 29.15 36.46 7.49
CA LYS A 229 28.98 37.55 6.53
C LYS A 229 28.64 37.05 5.13
N GLN A 230 29.25 35.94 4.71
CA GLN A 230 28.91 35.26 3.46
C GLN A 230 27.43 34.84 3.42
N GLN A 231 26.89 34.25 4.51
CA GLN A 231 25.49 33.85 4.57
C GLN A 231 24.55 35.08 4.55
N GLN A 232 24.90 36.16 5.24
CA GLN A 232 24.11 37.40 5.26
C GLN A 232 24.02 38.05 3.88
N GLU A 233 25.16 38.22 3.22
CA GLU A 233 25.23 38.81 1.88
C GLU A 233 24.57 37.91 0.82
N MET A 234 24.68 36.59 0.95
CA MET A 234 23.97 35.64 0.08
C MET A 234 22.45 35.75 0.23
N MET A 235 21.94 35.89 1.46
CA MET A 235 20.52 36.12 1.71
C MET A 235 20.06 37.50 1.22
N ALA A 236 20.90 38.53 1.34
CA ALA A 236 20.63 39.86 0.79
C ALA A 236 20.54 39.83 -0.74
N LEU A 237 21.45 39.10 -1.40
CA LEU A 237 21.42 38.87 -2.85
C LEU A 237 20.13 38.14 -3.27
N TYR A 238 19.76 37.05 -2.58
CA TYR A 238 18.50 36.35 -2.86
C TYR A 238 17.28 37.25 -2.68
N LYS A 239 17.27 38.12 -1.68
CA LYS A 239 16.18 39.08 -1.46
C LYS A 239 16.12 40.16 -2.54
N ARG A 240 17.28 40.68 -2.97
CA ARG A 240 17.41 41.70 -4.03
C ARG A 240 16.89 41.15 -5.37
N GLU A 241 17.31 39.95 -5.72
CA GLU A 241 16.97 39.29 -7.00
C GLU A 241 15.60 38.55 -6.94
N LYS A 242 14.92 38.61 -5.79
CA LYS A 242 13.64 37.93 -5.52
C LYS A 242 13.70 36.43 -5.84
N ILE A 243 14.78 35.79 -5.41
CA ILE A 243 15.03 34.36 -5.57
C ILE A 243 14.57 33.65 -4.30
N ASN A 244 13.74 32.61 -4.45
CA ASN A 244 13.37 31.74 -3.35
C ASN A 244 14.16 30.43 -3.46
N PRO A 245 15.16 30.17 -2.58
CA PRO A 245 15.97 28.95 -2.65
C PRO A 245 15.14 27.68 -2.38
N VAL A 246 14.05 27.78 -1.61
CA VAL A 246 13.15 26.65 -1.31
C VAL A 246 12.24 26.31 -2.48
N ALA A 247 12.00 27.26 -3.40
CA ALA A 247 11.15 27.01 -4.56
C ALA A 247 11.72 25.93 -5.49
N GLY A 248 13.04 25.67 -5.45
CA GLY A 248 13.69 24.61 -6.24
C GLY A 248 13.36 23.19 -5.76
N CYS A 249 13.25 22.97 -4.44
CA CYS A 249 12.94 21.65 -3.88
C CYS A 249 11.43 21.40 -3.68
N LEU A 250 10.61 22.46 -3.75
CA LEU A 250 9.16 22.37 -3.55
C LEU A 250 8.44 21.37 -4.47
N PRO A 251 8.74 21.27 -5.78
CA PRO A 251 8.13 20.25 -6.64
C PRO A 251 8.46 18.83 -6.19
N ILE A 252 9.70 18.58 -5.76
CA ILE A 252 10.15 17.27 -5.29
C ILE A 252 9.39 16.88 -4.02
N LEU A 253 9.24 17.83 -3.08
CA LEU A 253 8.50 17.59 -1.83
C LEU A 253 7.04 17.19 -2.07
N ILE A 254 6.37 17.82 -3.02
CA ILE A 254 4.97 17.49 -3.36
C ILE A 254 4.89 16.19 -4.18
N GLN A 255 5.90 15.89 -4.98
CA GLN A 255 5.96 14.67 -5.78
C GLN A 255 6.23 13.42 -4.92
N ILE A 256 6.95 13.55 -3.80
CA ILE A 256 7.27 12.41 -2.92
C ILE A 256 6.00 11.68 -2.44
N PRO A 257 4.98 12.33 -1.83
CA PRO A 257 3.75 11.66 -1.43
C PRO A 257 2.99 11.02 -2.60
N VAL A 258 2.98 11.67 -3.77
CA VAL A 258 2.32 11.15 -4.97
C VAL A 258 3.02 9.89 -5.49
N PHE A 259 4.36 9.90 -5.50
CA PHE A 259 5.16 8.74 -5.87
C PHE A 259 4.94 7.56 -4.91
N PHE A 260 4.98 7.80 -3.60
CA PHE A 260 4.68 6.77 -2.60
C PHE A 260 3.27 6.21 -2.77
N ALA A 261 2.31 7.07 -3.06
CA ALA A 261 0.95 6.63 -3.31
C ALA A 261 0.87 5.76 -4.57
N LEU A 262 1.57 6.12 -5.65
CA LEU A 262 1.55 5.36 -6.91
C LEU A 262 2.21 4.00 -6.70
N TYR A 263 3.38 4.00 -6.05
CA TYR A 263 4.08 2.77 -5.67
C TYR A 263 3.20 1.85 -4.82
N LYS A 264 2.53 2.40 -3.80
CA LYS A 264 1.61 1.66 -2.94
C LYS A 264 0.48 1.03 -3.76
N VAL A 265 -0.19 1.80 -4.61
CA VAL A 265 -1.27 1.29 -5.49
C VAL A 265 -0.77 0.13 -6.34
N LEU A 266 0.37 0.30 -7.02
CA LEU A 266 0.95 -0.75 -7.87
C LEU A 266 1.35 -2.01 -7.08
N PHE A 267 1.73 -1.84 -5.82
CA PHE A 267 2.20 -2.93 -4.98
C PHE A 267 1.07 -3.76 -4.35
N VAL A 268 -0.02 -3.12 -3.91
CA VAL A 268 -1.07 -3.80 -3.11
C VAL A 268 -2.29 -4.24 -3.91
N THR A 269 -2.50 -3.69 -5.10
CA THR A 269 -3.70 -3.98 -5.90
C THR A 269 -3.49 -5.21 -6.77
N ILE A 270 -4.44 -6.15 -6.70
CA ILE A 270 -4.38 -7.42 -7.43
C ILE A 270 -4.56 -7.21 -8.94
N GLU A 271 -5.19 -6.11 -9.33
CA GLU A 271 -5.41 -5.67 -10.70
C GLU A 271 -4.10 -5.44 -11.46
N MET A 272 -3.03 -5.07 -10.76
CA MET A 272 -1.71 -4.84 -11.35
C MET A 272 -0.90 -6.12 -11.46
N ARG A 273 -1.29 -7.18 -10.76
CA ARG A 273 -0.60 -8.46 -10.75
C ARG A 273 -0.76 -9.14 -12.10
N HIS A 274 0.36 -9.53 -12.71
CA HIS A 274 0.41 -10.13 -14.06
C HIS A 274 -0.19 -9.23 -15.15
N ALA A 275 -0.31 -7.92 -14.89
CA ALA A 275 -0.75 -6.98 -15.90
C ALA A 275 0.43 -6.67 -16.86
N PRO A 276 0.33 -7.01 -18.16
CA PRO A 276 1.39 -6.71 -19.11
C PRO A 276 1.39 -5.22 -19.47
N PHE A 277 2.54 -4.71 -19.90
CA PHE A 277 2.66 -3.35 -20.42
C PHE A 277 3.18 -3.33 -21.86
N PHE A 278 4.51 -3.26 -22.03
CA PHE A 278 5.17 -3.12 -23.32
C PHE A 278 6.46 -3.93 -23.33
N GLY A 279 6.77 -4.55 -24.47
CA GLY A 279 7.98 -5.34 -24.67
C GLY A 279 8.05 -6.58 -23.74
N TRP A 280 9.08 -6.64 -22.89
CA TRP A 280 9.35 -7.75 -21.98
C TRP A 280 8.59 -7.67 -20.64
N ILE A 281 7.90 -6.57 -20.37
CA ILE A 281 7.16 -6.37 -19.10
C ILE A 281 5.82 -7.11 -19.17
N LYS A 282 5.75 -8.20 -18.41
CA LYS A 282 4.56 -9.07 -18.29
C LYS A 282 3.81 -8.91 -16.96
N ASP A 283 4.40 -8.25 -15.98
CA ASP A 283 3.81 -8.00 -14.68
C ASP A 283 4.24 -6.63 -14.17
N LEU A 284 3.29 -5.69 -14.06
CA LEU A 284 3.52 -4.34 -13.56
C LEU A 284 3.71 -4.27 -12.04
N SER A 285 3.33 -5.33 -11.31
CA SER A 285 3.49 -5.41 -9.86
C SER A 285 4.84 -6.00 -9.42
N ALA A 286 5.62 -6.50 -10.37
CA ALA A 286 6.91 -7.15 -10.14
C ALA A 286 8.08 -6.26 -10.61
N PRO A 287 9.31 -6.49 -10.09
CA PRO A 287 10.51 -5.86 -10.64
C PRO A 287 10.71 -6.18 -12.12
N ASP A 288 11.39 -5.28 -12.84
CA ASP A 288 11.79 -5.52 -14.24
C ASP A 288 12.57 -6.85 -14.33
N PRO A 289 12.11 -7.84 -15.13
CA PRO A 289 12.74 -9.15 -15.21
C PRO A 289 14.08 -9.13 -15.95
N THR A 290 14.44 -8.03 -16.62
CA THR A 290 15.73 -7.89 -17.28
C THR A 290 16.85 -7.59 -16.29
N ASN A 291 18.07 -7.97 -16.64
CA ASN A 291 19.22 -7.68 -15.79
C ASN A 291 20.47 -7.41 -16.63
N LEU A 292 21.15 -6.29 -16.38
CA LEU A 292 22.40 -5.95 -17.07
C LEU A 292 23.47 -7.04 -16.90
N PHE A 293 23.57 -7.64 -15.71
CA PHE A 293 24.62 -8.59 -15.36
C PHE A 293 24.43 -9.99 -15.96
N ASN A 294 23.23 -10.32 -16.44
CA ASN A 294 23.00 -11.53 -17.25
C ASN A 294 22.83 -11.21 -18.75
N LEU A 295 23.30 -10.03 -19.18
CA LEU A 295 23.15 -9.51 -20.54
C LEU A 295 21.69 -9.54 -21.00
N PHE A 296 20.78 -9.08 -20.15
CA PHE A 296 19.33 -9.03 -20.41
C PHE A 296 18.71 -10.40 -20.72
N GLY A 297 19.21 -11.45 -20.07
CA GLY A 297 18.73 -12.83 -20.20
C GLY A 297 19.46 -13.68 -21.24
N LEU A 298 20.54 -13.17 -21.84
CA LEU A 298 21.38 -13.96 -22.77
C LEU A 298 22.26 -14.98 -22.05
N ILE A 299 22.57 -14.74 -20.77
CA ILE A 299 23.28 -15.70 -19.93
C ILE A 299 22.25 -16.38 -19.02
N PRO A 300 22.18 -17.73 -18.96
CA PRO A 300 21.30 -18.47 -18.05
C PRO A 300 21.87 -18.47 -16.62
N PHE A 301 22.27 -17.30 -16.15
CA PHE A 301 22.77 -17.04 -14.81
C PHE A 301 21.84 -16.01 -14.17
N ASP A 302 21.36 -16.33 -12.98
CA ASP A 302 20.57 -15.41 -12.18
C ASP A 302 21.49 -14.71 -11.17
N PRO A 303 21.95 -13.47 -11.45
CA PRO A 303 22.84 -12.74 -10.54
C PRO A 303 22.19 -12.44 -9.20
N THR A 304 20.86 -12.56 -9.09
CA THR A 304 20.12 -12.31 -7.85
C THR A 304 20.28 -13.41 -6.81
N GLN A 305 20.76 -14.60 -7.22
CA GLN A 305 21.01 -15.74 -6.34
C GLN A 305 22.39 -15.69 -5.66
N LEU A 306 23.23 -14.70 -5.99
CA LEU A 306 24.51 -14.52 -5.32
C LEU A 306 24.29 -14.11 -3.85
N PRO A 307 24.88 -14.82 -2.88
CA PRO A 307 24.79 -14.44 -1.48
C PRO A 307 25.36 -13.03 -1.27
N VAL A 308 24.72 -12.25 -0.39
CA VAL A 308 25.13 -10.89 0.05
C VAL A 308 24.99 -9.79 -1.01
N VAL A 309 25.40 -10.02 -2.25
CA VAL A 309 25.42 -8.97 -3.30
C VAL A 309 24.31 -9.12 -4.35
N GLY A 310 23.69 -10.29 -4.49
CA GLY A 310 22.79 -10.58 -5.60
C GLY A 310 21.58 -9.63 -5.69
N HIS A 311 21.00 -9.24 -4.56
CA HIS A 311 19.89 -8.29 -4.53
C HIS A 311 20.26 -6.88 -5.02
N PHE A 312 21.54 -6.48 -4.92
CA PHE A 312 22.03 -5.21 -5.45
C PHE A 312 22.36 -5.28 -6.95
N LEU A 313 22.47 -6.49 -7.50
CA LEU A 313 22.74 -6.73 -8.92
C LEU A 313 21.45 -6.83 -9.74
N VAL A 314 20.28 -6.49 -9.20
CA VAL A 314 19.02 -6.38 -9.96
C VAL A 314 18.99 -5.02 -10.67
N LEU A 315 19.63 -4.94 -11.83
CA LEU A 315 19.74 -3.70 -12.58
C LEU A 315 19.09 -3.87 -13.96
N GLY A 316 17.77 -3.74 -13.98
CA GLY A 316 16.95 -3.88 -15.19
C GLY A 316 17.05 -2.68 -16.13
N VAL A 317 16.51 -2.84 -17.34
CA VAL A 317 16.52 -1.82 -18.38
C VAL A 317 15.82 -0.54 -17.94
N TRP A 318 14.66 -0.63 -17.27
CA TRP A 318 13.92 0.56 -16.84
C TRP A 318 14.66 1.40 -15.79
N PRO A 319 15.24 0.83 -14.71
CA PRO A 319 16.14 1.56 -13.82
C PRO A 319 17.33 2.23 -14.53
N ILE A 320 17.92 1.59 -15.55
CA ILE A 320 19.02 2.19 -16.34
C ILE A 320 18.52 3.40 -17.11
N ILE A 321 17.40 3.27 -17.83
CA ILE A 321 16.79 4.37 -18.57
C ILE A 321 16.47 5.51 -17.61
N MET A 322 15.88 5.22 -16.45
CA MET A 322 15.62 6.21 -15.41
C MET A 322 16.91 6.91 -14.97
N GLY A 323 17.98 6.17 -14.67
CA GLY A 323 19.29 6.73 -14.32
C GLY A 323 19.89 7.63 -15.41
N ILE A 324 19.81 7.22 -16.68
CA ILE A 324 20.24 8.04 -17.82
C ILE A 324 19.40 9.32 -17.91
N THR A 325 18.06 9.22 -17.81
CA THR A 325 17.20 10.41 -17.86
C THR A 325 17.45 11.36 -16.70
N MET A 326 17.72 10.84 -15.50
CA MET A 326 18.09 11.64 -14.34
C MET A 326 19.44 12.33 -14.55
N TRP A 327 20.43 11.63 -15.11
CA TRP A 327 21.73 12.22 -15.45
C TRP A 327 21.58 13.36 -16.47
N VAL A 328 20.77 13.17 -17.53
CA VAL A 328 20.47 14.24 -18.49
C VAL A 328 19.76 15.41 -17.80
N GLN A 329 18.77 15.15 -16.94
CA GLN A 329 18.07 16.20 -16.18
C GLN A 329 19.02 16.97 -15.25
N MET A 330 19.95 16.29 -14.58
CA MET A 330 20.96 16.92 -13.72
C MET A 330 21.90 17.84 -14.50
N LYS A 331 22.27 17.46 -15.74
CA LYS A 331 23.08 18.32 -16.62
C LYS A 331 22.36 19.60 -17.07
N LEU A 332 21.02 19.56 -17.14
CA LEU A 332 20.19 20.70 -17.52
C LEU A 332 19.90 21.63 -16.32
N ASN A 333 19.86 21.08 -15.10
CA ASN A 333 19.68 21.85 -13.88
C ASN A 333 20.99 22.56 -13.47
N PRO A 334 20.92 23.80 -12.93
CA PRO A 334 22.10 24.46 -12.40
C PRO A 334 22.71 23.61 -11.27
N ALA A 335 24.02 23.38 -11.32
CA ALA A 335 24.72 22.65 -10.27
C ALA A 335 24.64 23.44 -8.95
N PRO A 336 24.50 22.75 -7.80
CA PRO A 336 24.63 23.40 -6.50
C PRO A 336 25.96 24.15 -6.45
N PRO A 337 25.98 25.38 -5.90
CA PRO A 337 27.21 26.10 -5.66
C PRO A 337 27.93 25.45 -4.48
N ASP A 338 28.72 24.41 -4.72
CA ASP A 338 29.64 23.85 -3.71
C ASP A 338 30.55 24.94 -3.13
#